data_AF-A0A938AVR0-F1
#
_entry.id   AF-A0A938AVR0-F1
#
_cell.length_a   1.000
_cell.length_b   1.000
_cell.length_c   1.000
_cell.angle_alpha   90.00
_cell.angle_beta   90.00
_cell.angle_gamma   90.00
#
_symmetry.space_group_name_H-M   'P 1'
#
loop_
_entity.id
_entity.type
_entity.pdbx_description
1 polymer ?
#
loop_
_entity_poly.entity_id
_entity_poly.type
_entity_poly.pdbx_seq_one_letter_code
_entity_poly.pdbx_strand_id
1 'polypeptide(L)'
;MNKALGIIGFIAFILGLVIAVVAGIFAPQNSVVILVLVLLGVIIGLLNITSKELIPLLLATIALIVVGGVFAPITTLGIGKYLDQILSLVATLVAPAAVIAAVKALWAVGFPKD
;
A
#
# COMPACT_ATOMS: atom_id res chain seq x y z
N MET A 1 4.88 20.90 -3.77
CA MET A 1 4.54 19.85 -4.74
C MET A 1 3.48 20.42 -5.68
N ASN A 2 3.65 20.36 -7.01
CA ASN A 2 2.62 20.83 -7.94
C ASN A 2 1.34 20.01 -7.68
N LYS A 3 0.21 20.68 -7.39
CA LYS A 3 -1.09 20.03 -7.04
C LYS A 3 -1.44 18.85 -7.96
N ALA A 4 -1.09 18.96 -9.24
CA ALA A 4 -1.29 17.91 -10.24
C ALA A 4 -0.62 16.57 -9.89
N LEU A 5 0.59 16.57 -9.33
CA LEU A 5 1.34 15.35 -9.05
C LEU A 5 0.75 14.55 -7.88
N GLY A 6 0.25 15.25 -6.86
CA GLY A 6 -0.46 14.62 -5.73
C GLY A 6 -1.80 14.02 -6.15
N ILE A 7 -2.53 14.69 -7.06
CA ILE A 7 -3.79 14.16 -7.61
C ILE A 7 -3.53 12.86 -8.41
N ILE A 8 -2.46 12.81 -9.20
CA ILE A 8 -2.07 11.61 -9.96
C ILE A 8 -1.74 10.45 -9.01
N GLY A 9 -0.97 10.71 -7.94
CA GLY A 9 -0.66 9.69 -6.93
C GLY A 9 -1.90 9.17 -6.20
N PHE A 10 -2.83 10.06 -5.87
CA PHE A 10 -4.09 9.69 -5.23
C PHE A 10 -5.00 8.83 -6.15
N ILE A 11 -5.10 9.21 -7.43
CA ILE A 11 -5.85 8.42 -8.43
C ILE A 11 -5.21 7.03 -8.60
N ALA A 12 -3.87 6.95 -8.66
CA ALA A 12 -3.17 5.67 -8.74
C ALA A 12 -3.43 4.78 -7.51
N PHE A 13 -3.51 5.37 -6.31
CA PHE A 13 -3.87 4.64 -5.09
C PHE A 13 -5.29 4.09 -5.14
N ILE A 14 -6.28 4.91 -5.52
CA ILE A 14 -7.68 4.47 -5.60
C ILE A 14 -7.82 3.35 -6.65
N LEU A 15 -7.20 3.50 -7.82
CA LEU A 15 -7.24 2.47 -8.87
C LEU A 15 -6.60 1.16 -8.40
N GLY A 16 -5.43 1.23 -7.76
CA GLY A 16 -4.77 0.06 -7.19
C GLY A 16 -5.63 -0.63 -6.13
N LEU A 17 -6.31 0.14 -5.28
CA LEU A 17 -7.19 -0.39 -4.23
C LEU A 17 -8.37 -1.15 -4.83
N VAL A 18 -9.03 -0.58 -5.84
CA VAL A 18 -10.13 -1.25 -6.55
C VAL A 18 -9.65 -2.55 -7.19
N ILE A 19 -8.48 -2.53 -7.85
CA ILE A 19 -7.88 -3.73 -8.45
C ILE A 19 -7.60 -4.79 -7.38
N ALA A 20 -7.04 -4.41 -6.23
CA ALA A 20 -6.74 -5.34 -5.13
C ALA A 20 -8.00 -5.99 -4.56
N VAL A 21 -9.09 -5.24 -4.40
CA VAL A 21 -10.37 -5.77 -3.92
C VAL A 21 -10.99 -6.74 -4.93
N VAL A 22 -11.07 -6.34 -6.20
CA VAL A 22 -11.67 -7.18 -7.25
C VAL A 22 -10.82 -8.44 -7.48
N ALA A 23 -9.51 -8.28 -7.63
CA ALA A 23 -8.64 -9.41 -7.86
C ALA A 23 -8.50 -10.32 -6.63
N GLY A 24 -8.66 -9.80 -5.41
CA GLY A 24 -8.65 -10.62 -4.18
C GLY A 24 -9.79 -11.64 -4.16
N ILE A 25 -10.91 -11.32 -4.82
CA ILE A 25 -12.07 -12.20 -4.92
C ILE A 25 -11.95 -13.16 -6.10
N PHE A 26 -11.56 -12.65 -7.27
CA PHE A 26 -11.64 -13.42 -8.52
C PHE A 26 -10.31 -14.06 -8.98
N ALA A 27 -9.16 -13.47 -8.64
CA ALA A 27 -7.85 -13.88 -9.15
C ALA A 27 -6.69 -13.61 -8.17
N PRO A 28 -6.76 -14.10 -6.92
CA PRO A 28 -5.87 -13.68 -5.83
C PRO A 28 -4.40 -14.09 -5.99
N GLN A 29 -4.12 -15.11 -6.79
CA GLN A 29 -2.76 -15.62 -7.05
C GLN A 29 -2.26 -15.30 -8.45
N ASN A 30 -2.93 -14.40 -9.18
CA ASN A 30 -2.52 -14.04 -10.52
C ASN A 30 -1.24 -13.19 -10.49
N SER A 31 -0.15 -13.73 -11.03
CA SER A 31 1.18 -13.10 -11.03
C SER A 31 1.19 -11.74 -11.73
N VAL A 32 0.36 -11.53 -12.76
CA VAL A 32 0.25 -10.25 -13.47
C VAL A 32 -0.36 -9.19 -12.57
N VAL A 33 -1.42 -9.53 -11.82
CA VAL A 33 -2.07 -8.60 -10.89
C VAL A 33 -1.11 -8.18 -9.78
N ILE A 34 -0.42 -9.17 -9.19
CA ILE A 34 0.57 -8.92 -8.14
C ILE A 34 1.64 -7.94 -8.65
N LEU A 35 2.16 -8.16 -9.86
CA LEU A 35 3.19 -7.32 -10.46
C LEU A 35 2.68 -5.90 -10.74
N VAL A 36 1.45 -5.75 -11.24
CA VAL A 36 0.81 -4.44 -11.45
C VAL A 36 0.63 -3.69 -10.12
N LEU A 37 0.14 -4.35 -9.07
CA LEU A 37 -0.05 -3.73 -7.75
C LEU A 37 1.28 -3.29 -7.14
N VAL A 38 2.34 -4.10 -7.28
CA VAL A 38 3.68 -3.72 -6.82
C VAL A 38 4.18 -2.47 -7.56
N LEU A 39 4.04 -2.43 -8.90
CA LEU A 39 4.46 -1.28 -9.70
C LEU A 39 3.66 -0.01 -9.35
N LEU A 40 2.34 -0.13 -9.20
CA LEU A 40 1.50 0.99 -8.75
C LEU A 40 1.92 1.47 -7.37
N GLY A 41 2.21 0.57 -6.45
CA GLY A 41 2.71 0.90 -5.12
C GLY A 41 4.03 1.67 -5.13
N VAL A 42 4.98 1.26 -5.99
CA VAL A 42 6.23 2.01 -6.20
C VAL A 42 5.92 3.43 -6.72
N ILE A 43 5.08 3.55 -7.73
CA ILE A 43 4.69 4.85 -8.31
C ILE A 43 4.05 5.75 -7.25
N ILE A 44 3.14 5.20 -6.43
CA ILE A 44 2.50 5.94 -5.33
C ILE A 44 3.54 6.41 -4.31
N GLY A 45 4.48 5.57 -3.90
CA GLY A 45 5.57 5.96 -2.98
C GLY A 45 6.51 7.02 -3.56
N LEU A 46 6.73 7.01 -4.87
CA LEU A 46 7.55 8.03 -5.52
C LEU A 46 6.80 9.37 -5.65
N LEU A 47 5.53 9.33 -6.08
CA LEU A 47 4.74 10.52 -6.40
C LEU A 47 4.05 11.18 -5.20
N ASN A 48 3.66 10.40 -4.19
CA ASN A 48 2.78 10.88 -3.11
C ASN A 48 3.52 11.25 -1.81
N ILE A 49 4.82 10.95 -1.71
CA ILE A 49 5.58 11.20 -0.48
C ILE A 49 6.15 12.62 -0.46
N THR A 50 5.42 13.51 0.21
CA THR A 50 5.92 14.83 0.64
C THR A 50 6.45 14.70 2.08
N SER A 51 7.57 15.34 2.43
CA SER A 51 8.25 15.19 3.74
C SER A 51 7.37 15.42 4.98
N LYS A 52 6.25 16.14 4.84
CA LYS A 52 5.28 16.41 5.92
C LYS A 52 4.33 15.25 6.22
N GLU A 53 4.22 14.26 5.33
CA GLU A 53 3.25 13.15 5.43
C GLU A 53 3.91 11.77 5.63
N LEU A 54 5.24 11.73 5.79
CA LEU A 54 5.99 10.50 6.01
C LEU A 54 5.52 9.73 7.24
N ILE A 55 5.32 10.40 8.38
CA ILE A 55 4.89 9.75 9.62
C ILE A 55 3.44 9.23 9.53
N PRO A 56 2.44 10.03 9.09
CA PRO A 56 1.08 9.52 8.88
C PRO A 56 1.01 8.34 7.90
N LEU A 57 1.77 8.36 6.81
CA LEU A 57 1.80 7.30 5.80
C LEU A 57 2.38 5.99 6.36
N LEU A 58 3.50 6.09 7.08
CA LEU A 58 4.11 4.93 7.74
C LEU A 58 3.20 4.36 8.81
N LEU A 59 2.56 5.22 9.61
CA LEU A 59 1.62 4.79 10.65
C LEU A 59 0.39 4.10 10.05
N ALA A 60 -0.18 4.65 8.96
CA ALA A 60 -1.29 4.04 8.24
C ALA A 60 -0.91 2.70 7.61
N THR A 61 0.31 2.57 7.07
CA THR A 61 0.78 1.29 6.50
C THR A 61 1.02 0.24 7.58
N ILE A 62 1.65 0.61 8.69
CA ILE A 62 1.84 -0.28 9.84
C ILE A 62 0.48 -0.73 10.36
N ALA A 63 -0.47 0.19 10.55
CA ALA A 63 -1.82 -0.14 10.98
C ALA A 63 -2.51 -1.10 10.00
N LEU A 64 -2.39 -0.88 8.69
CA LEU A 64 -2.98 -1.74 7.66
C LEU A 64 -2.38 -3.15 7.64
N ILE A 65 -1.05 -3.27 7.73
CA ILE A 65 -0.34 -4.56 7.76
C ILE A 65 -0.69 -5.33 9.06
N VAL A 66 -0.68 -4.64 10.20
CA VAL A 66 -1.00 -5.25 11.51
C VAL A 66 -2.44 -5.73 11.52
N VAL A 67 -3.39 -4.92 11.05
CA VAL A 67 -4.80 -5.29 10.98
C VAL A 67 -5.03 -6.43 9.98
N GLY A 68 -4.28 -6.48 8.87
CA GLY A 68 -4.30 -7.60 7.92
C GLY A 68 -4.06 -8.96 8.59
N GLY A 69 -3.05 -9.05 9.48
CA GLY A 69 -2.75 -10.26 10.23
C GLY A 69 -3.81 -10.67 11.27
N VAL A 70 -4.60 -9.71 11.77
CA VAL A 70 -5.66 -9.93 12.77
C VAL A 70 -6.87 -10.66 12.18
N PHE A 71 -7.07 -10.62 10.86
CA PHE A 71 -8.16 -11.33 10.19
C PHE A 71 -7.88 -12.80 9.90
N ALA A 72 -6.64 -13.28 10.11
CA ALA A 72 -6.27 -14.69 9.92
C ALA A 72 -7.19 -15.71 10.63
N PRO A 73 -7.69 -15.48 11.87
CA PRO A 73 -8.61 -16.41 12.54
C PRO A 73 -10.00 -16.50 11.90
N ILE A 74 -10.44 -15.47 11.17
CA ILE A 74 -11.75 -15.41 10.50
C ILE A 74 -11.79 -16.31 9.25
N THR A 75 -10.64 -16.80 8.77
CA THR A 75 -10.54 -17.79 7.68
C THR A 75 -11.36 -19.07 7.95
N THR A 76 -11.62 -19.38 9.22
CA THR A 76 -12.47 -20.49 9.66
C THR A 76 -13.94 -20.36 9.23
N LEU A 77 -14.42 -19.16 8.91
CA LEU A 77 -15.81 -18.88 8.50
C LEU A 77 -16.03 -18.88 6.98
N GLY A 78 -15.06 -19.31 6.18
CA GLY A 78 -15.14 -19.35 4.71
C GLY A 78 -15.05 -17.96 4.02
N ILE A 79 -15.66 -16.94 4.62
CA ILE A 79 -15.58 -15.53 4.18
C ILE A 79 -14.18 -14.96 4.49
N GLY A 80 -13.55 -15.40 5.58
CA GLY A 80 -12.23 -14.93 5.94
C GLY A 80 -11.15 -15.25 4.91
N LYS A 81 -11.32 -16.29 4.08
CA LYS A 81 -10.40 -16.58 2.97
C LYS A 81 -10.40 -15.46 1.93
N TYR A 82 -11.57 -14.96 1.54
CA TYR A 82 -11.67 -13.85 0.59
C TYR A 82 -11.18 -12.55 1.20
N LEU A 83 -11.49 -12.31 2.48
CA LEU A 83 -11.03 -11.12 3.18
C LEU A 83 -9.50 -11.12 3.33
N ASP A 84 -8.90 -12.25 3.70
CA ASP A 84 -7.45 -12.44 3.77
C ASP A 84 -6.78 -12.19 2.42
N GLN A 85 -7.36 -12.71 1.33
CA GLN A 85 -6.85 -12.50 -0.03
C GLN A 85 -6.91 -11.04 -0.48
N ILE A 86 -8.02 -10.35 -0.20
CA ILE A 86 -8.14 -8.91 -0.47
C ILE A 86 -7.09 -8.13 0.32
N LEU A 87 -6.99 -8.37 1.63
CA LEU A 87 -6.05 -7.68 2.50
C LEU A 87 -4.60 -7.95 2.10
N SER A 88 -4.29 -9.17 1.66
CA SER A 88 -2.96 -9.54 1.14
C SER A 88 -2.60 -8.77 -0.14
N LEU A 89 -3.53 -8.63 -1.09
CA LEU A 89 -3.29 -7.83 -2.30
C LEU A 89 -3.22 -6.34 -2.02
N VAL A 90 -4.03 -5.84 -1.08
CA VAL A 90 -3.95 -4.45 -0.61
C VAL A 90 -2.59 -4.21 0.08
N ALA A 91 -2.13 -5.13 0.92
CA ALA A 91 -0.80 -5.06 1.51
C ALA A 91 0.30 -5.08 0.43
N THR A 92 0.13 -5.89 -0.61
CA THR A 92 1.05 -5.95 -1.76
C THR A 92 1.14 -4.62 -2.51
N LEU A 93 0.02 -3.91 -2.67
CA LEU A 93 -0.03 -2.56 -3.24
C LEU A 93 0.70 -1.53 -2.35
N VAL A 94 0.48 -1.57 -1.04
CA VAL A 94 0.95 -0.51 -0.12
C VAL A 94 2.39 -0.74 0.35
N ALA A 95 2.85 -2.00 0.44
CA ALA A 95 4.17 -2.38 0.92
C ALA A 95 5.33 -1.64 0.23
N PRO A 96 5.46 -1.60 -1.10
CA PRO A 96 6.56 -0.88 -1.75
C PRO A 96 6.48 0.64 -1.53
N ALA A 97 5.27 1.22 -1.48
CA ALA A 97 5.09 2.64 -1.17
C ALA A 97 5.63 2.97 0.24
N ALA A 98 5.35 2.09 1.21
CA ALA A 98 5.80 2.25 2.58
C ALA A 98 7.31 1.99 2.76
N VAL A 99 7.91 1.08 1.99
CA VAL A 99 9.37 0.92 1.95
C VAL A 99 10.03 2.23 1.49
N ILE A 100 9.52 2.84 0.41
CA ILE A 100 10.05 4.12 -0.08
C ILE A 100 9.88 5.22 0.98
N ALA A 101 8.75 5.25 1.68
CA ALA A 101 8.52 6.18 2.78
C ALA A 101 9.49 5.97 3.93
N ALA A 102 9.71 4.73 4.34
CA ALA A 102 10.61 4.39 5.45
C ALA A 102 12.04 4.80 5.14
N VAL A 103 12.52 4.51 3.92
CA VAL A 103 13.86 4.91 3.46
C VAL A 103 13.99 6.45 3.44
N LYS A 104 12.98 7.18 2.93
CA LYS A 104 12.98 8.65 2.93
C LYS A 104 12.99 9.23 4.35
N ALA A 105 12.25 8.63 5.28
CA ALA A 105 12.22 9.05 6.68
C ALA A 105 13.57 8.82 7.37
N LEU A 106 14.19 7.65 7.17
CA LEU A 106 15.53 7.34 7.68
C LEU A 106 16.59 8.30 7.12
N TRP A 107 16.52 8.64 5.83
CA TRP A 107 17.42 9.61 5.22
C TRP A 107 17.29 11.00 5.86
N ALA A 108 16.07 11.46 6.11
CA ALA A 108 15.84 12.77 6.74
C ALA A 108 16.36 12.84 8.19
N VAL A 109 16.30 11.73 8.93
CA VAL A 109 16.88 11.62 10.28
C VAL A 109 18.40 11.55 10.23
N GLY A 110 18.98 10.79 9.28
CA GLY A 110 20.42 10.60 9.16
C GLY A 110 21.17 11.79 8.53
N PHE A 111 20.49 12.58 7.69
CA PHE A 111 21.00 13.81 7.09
C PHE A 111 19.99 14.94 7.31
N PRO A 112 19.89 15.47 8.54
CA PRO A 112 19.05 16.61 8.81
C PRO A 112 19.56 17.79 7.97
N LYS A 113 18.70 18.28 7.07
CA LYS A 113 18.89 19.59 6.44
C LYS A 113 18.24 20.57 7.40
N ASP A 114 19.07 21.36 8.08
CA ASP A 114 18.66 22.47 8.93
C ASP A 114 17.62 23.37 8.25
#